data_AF-A0A7S2MN06-F1
#
_entry.id   AF-A0A7S2MN06-F1
#
_cell.length_a   1.000
_cell.length_b   1.000
_cell.length_c   1.000
_cell.angle_alpha   90.00
_cell.angle_beta   90.00
_cell.angle_gamma   90.00
#
_symmetry.space_group_name_H-M   'P 1'
#
loop_
_entity.id
_entity.type
_entity.pdbx_description
1 polymer ?
#
loop_
_entity_poly.entity_id
_entity_poly.type
_entity_poly.pdbx_seq_one_letter_code
_entity_poly.pdbx_strand_id
1 'polypeptide(L)'
;GRGRGRGRGGGGGGEDDPNTPRTGQNNGGTHSSLLHLLQSMDNQSYPRYHDIESSTKGWVNSNYSLFVGRAQSDPYARPTRCRIVVPSATAGFPKGLYGSKKRRVALGDYVHRMFYGICKSIGADQSAAAGQG
;
A
#
# COMPACT_ATOMS: atom_id res chain seq x y z
N GLY A 1 56.30 -26.71 18.62
CA GLY A 1 54.96 -27.29 18.41
C GLY A 1 54.13 -26.38 17.55
N ARG A 2 53.70 -26.85 16.38
CA ARG A 2 52.74 -26.15 15.50
C ARG A 2 51.34 -26.64 15.86
N GLY A 3 50.44 -25.72 16.19
CA GLY A 3 49.05 -26.08 16.46
C GLY A 3 48.19 -24.85 16.70
N ARG A 4 47.53 -24.35 15.65
CA ARG A 4 46.28 -23.58 15.74
C ARG A 4 45.44 -23.87 14.50
N GLY A 5 44.48 -24.78 14.65
CA GLY A 5 43.31 -24.82 13.79
C GLY A 5 42.33 -23.72 14.20
N ARG A 6 41.79 -23.02 13.19
CA ARG A 6 40.47 -22.37 13.14
C ARG A 6 40.12 -22.37 11.65
N GLY A 7 39.07 -23.03 11.16
CA GLY A 7 37.73 -23.11 11.73
C GLY A 7 36.84 -22.05 11.09
N ARG A 8 36.46 -22.31 9.83
CA ARG A 8 35.14 -22.13 9.19
C ARG A 8 34.25 -20.93 9.63
N GLY A 9 33.81 -20.13 8.65
CA GLY A 9 32.59 -19.32 8.71
C GLY A 9 32.79 -17.91 8.16
N GLY A 10 32.02 -17.40 7.19
CA GLY A 10 30.87 -17.94 6.50
C GLY A 10 30.67 -17.22 5.17
N GLY A 11 30.39 -18.01 4.13
CA GLY A 11 29.67 -17.52 2.97
C GLY A 11 28.23 -17.22 3.39
N GLY A 12 27.74 -16.07 2.93
CA GLY A 12 26.36 -15.64 3.10
C GLY A 12 26.02 -14.69 1.98
N GLY A 13 26.28 -15.12 0.73
CA GLY A 13 25.53 -14.60 -0.40
C GLY A 13 24.10 -15.05 -0.18
N GLY A 14 23.29 -14.17 0.42
CA GLY A 14 21.86 -14.34 0.45
C GLY A 14 21.40 -14.32 -1.00
N GLU A 15 21.15 -15.51 -1.54
CA GLU A 15 20.32 -15.65 -2.72
C GLU A 15 19.01 -14.94 -2.37
N ASP A 16 18.72 -13.87 -3.11
CA ASP A 16 17.46 -13.13 -3.02
C ASP A 16 16.33 -14.10 -3.37
N ASP A 17 15.85 -14.86 -2.39
CA ASP A 17 14.68 -15.70 -2.54
C ASP A 17 13.50 -14.76 -2.86
N PRO A 18 12.91 -14.85 -4.07
CA PRO A 18 11.83 -13.96 -4.49
C PRO A 18 10.57 -14.12 -3.63
N ASN A 19 10.51 -15.13 -2.77
CA ASN A 19 9.41 -15.42 -1.86
C ASN A 19 9.69 -15.03 -0.40
N THR A 20 10.88 -14.51 -0.08
CA THR A 20 11.14 -13.95 1.26
C THR A 20 10.55 -12.54 1.31
N PRO A 21 9.54 -12.27 2.16
CA PRO A 21 8.98 -10.93 2.28
C PRO A 21 10.08 -9.96 2.69
N ARG A 22 10.29 -8.90 1.88
CA ARG A 22 11.27 -7.84 2.15
C ARG A 22 10.77 -6.97 3.30
N THR A 23 10.76 -7.54 4.50
CA THR A 23 10.38 -6.86 5.73
C THR A 23 11.28 -5.66 5.94
N GLY A 24 10.74 -4.45 5.78
CA GLY A 24 11.44 -3.19 6.08
C GLY A 24 11.68 -2.25 4.91
N GLN A 25 11.32 -2.60 3.68
CA GLN A 25 11.35 -1.61 2.61
C GLN A 25 10.09 -0.76 2.69
N ASN A 26 10.23 0.47 3.19
CA ASN A 26 9.25 1.53 2.97
C ASN A 26 9.25 1.85 1.46
N ASN A 27 8.62 0.96 0.70
CA ASN A 27 8.51 1.06 -0.75
C ASN A 27 7.71 2.31 -1.09
N GLY A 28 7.87 2.82 -2.30
CA GLY A 28 7.29 4.09 -2.70
C GLY A 28 7.97 4.58 -3.95
N GLY A 29 7.31 5.52 -4.62
CA GLY A 29 7.72 5.91 -5.96
C GLY A 29 6.54 6.48 -6.72
N THR A 30 6.59 6.41 -8.04
CA THR A 30 5.51 6.93 -8.88
C THR A 30 4.31 5.98 -8.91
N HIS A 31 3.15 6.53 -9.25
CA HIS A 31 1.95 5.75 -9.55
C HIS A 31 2.19 4.67 -10.62
N SER A 32 2.98 4.98 -11.64
CA SER A 32 3.34 4.01 -12.69
C SER A 32 4.15 2.83 -12.14
N SER A 33 5.12 3.07 -11.25
CA SER A 33 5.86 1.98 -10.60
C SER A 33 4.96 1.10 -9.74
N LEU A 34 3.98 1.69 -9.04
CA LEU A 34 2.99 0.90 -8.29
C LEU A 34 2.17 0.01 -9.21
N LEU A 35 1.69 0.52 -10.35
CA LEU A 35 0.91 -0.28 -11.31
C LEU A 35 1.73 -1.46 -11.86
N HIS A 36 2.98 -1.22 -12.25
CA HIS A 36 3.87 -2.28 -12.71
C HIS A 36 4.12 -3.32 -11.62
N LEU A 37 4.32 -2.87 -10.37
CA LEU A 37 4.49 -3.77 -9.23
C LEU A 37 3.25 -4.63 -9.03
N LEU A 38 2.05 -4.02 -8.99
CA LEU A 38 0.76 -4.71 -8.88
C LEU A 38 0.57 -5.76 -9.97
N GLN A 39 0.85 -5.42 -11.23
CA GLN A 39 0.79 -6.37 -12.35
C GLN A 39 1.78 -7.53 -12.20
N SER A 40 2.98 -7.27 -11.68
CA SER A 40 4.02 -8.30 -11.49
C SER A 40 3.73 -9.26 -10.33
N MET A 41 2.82 -8.90 -9.43
CA MET A 41 2.39 -9.72 -8.30
C MET A 41 1.10 -10.48 -8.58
N ASP A 42 0.49 -10.28 -9.74
CA ASP A 42 -0.71 -11.01 -10.10
C ASP A 42 -0.42 -12.52 -10.16
N ASN A 43 -1.25 -13.32 -9.49
CA ASN A 43 -1.06 -14.77 -9.28
C ASN A 43 0.20 -15.20 -8.51
N GLN A 44 0.81 -14.30 -7.75
CA GLN A 44 2.01 -14.61 -6.97
C GLN A 44 1.69 -15.01 -5.52
N SER A 45 2.71 -15.50 -4.82
CA SER A 45 2.59 -15.87 -3.41
C SER A 45 2.19 -14.66 -2.55
N TYR A 46 1.34 -14.91 -1.56
CA TYR A 46 0.79 -13.87 -0.70
C TYR A 46 1.85 -12.98 -0.01
N PRO A 47 3.02 -13.50 0.42
CA PRO A 47 4.10 -12.67 0.97
C PRO A 47 4.61 -11.56 0.05
N ARG A 48 4.49 -11.70 -1.29
CA ARG A 48 4.93 -10.66 -2.24
C ARG A 48 4.08 -9.39 -2.14
N TYR A 49 2.85 -9.46 -1.64
CA TYR A 49 2.04 -8.26 -1.41
C TYR A 49 2.61 -7.33 -0.32
N HIS A 50 3.60 -7.77 0.47
CA HIS A 50 4.33 -6.84 1.34
C HIS A 50 5.17 -5.81 0.56
N ASP A 51 5.43 -6.03 -0.73
CA ASP A 51 6.19 -5.09 -1.56
C ASP A 51 5.41 -3.78 -1.83
N ILE A 52 4.08 -3.76 -1.72
CA ILE A 52 3.31 -2.51 -1.88
C ILE A 52 3.30 -1.63 -0.63
N GLU A 53 3.77 -2.16 0.51
CA GLU A 53 3.76 -1.44 1.78
C GLU A 53 4.58 -0.15 1.70
N SER A 54 3.93 0.96 1.96
CA SER A 54 4.47 2.30 1.81
C SER A 54 3.90 3.22 2.88
N SER A 55 4.41 3.06 4.10
CA SER A 55 3.90 3.82 5.26
C SER A 55 4.40 5.27 5.29
N THR A 56 5.56 5.54 4.68
CA THR A 56 6.30 6.78 4.86
C THR A 56 6.61 7.49 3.54
N LYS A 57 7.06 6.79 2.50
CA LYS A 57 7.36 7.40 1.18
C LYS A 57 6.09 7.74 0.39
N GLY A 58 5.12 6.84 0.42
CA GLY A 58 3.93 6.92 -0.42
C GLY A 58 4.20 6.58 -1.90
N TRP A 59 3.14 6.17 -2.57
CA TRP A 59 3.02 6.08 -4.01
C TRP A 59 2.43 7.39 -4.52
N VAL A 60 3.23 8.15 -5.26
CA VAL A 60 2.94 9.53 -5.62
C VAL A 60 2.41 9.61 -7.03
N ASN A 61 1.27 10.28 -7.16
CA ASN A 61 0.71 10.76 -8.41
C ASN A 61 0.70 12.29 -8.41
N SER A 62 0.44 12.92 -9.55
CA SER A 62 0.33 14.39 -9.68
C SER A 62 -0.74 14.99 -8.76
N ASN A 63 -1.80 14.24 -8.49
CA ASN A 63 -2.97 14.73 -7.76
C ASN A 63 -3.06 14.24 -6.31
N TYR A 64 -2.34 13.17 -5.95
CA TYR A 64 -2.45 12.56 -4.63
C TYR A 64 -1.25 11.67 -4.29
N SER A 65 -1.08 11.38 -3.00
CA SER A 65 -0.15 10.38 -2.49
C SER A 65 -0.93 9.26 -1.79
N LEU A 66 -0.70 8.02 -2.21
CA LEU A 66 -1.26 6.82 -1.60
C LEU A 66 -0.24 6.18 -0.66
N PHE A 67 -0.62 5.98 0.59
CA PHE A 67 0.17 5.26 1.59
C PHE A 67 -0.52 3.94 1.88
N VAL A 68 0.24 2.87 1.79
CA VAL A 68 -0.22 1.52 2.09
C VAL A 68 0.40 1.13 3.43
N GLY A 69 -0.44 0.82 4.41
CA GLY A 69 0.01 0.27 5.69
C GLY A 69 0.49 -1.16 5.51
N ARG A 70 0.33 -1.98 6.55
CA ARG A 70 0.59 -3.42 6.43
C ARG A 70 -0.42 -4.03 5.44
N ALA A 71 0.10 -4.60 4.35
CA ALA A 71 -0.66 -5.43 3.44
C ALA A 71 -1.16 -6.66 4.21
N GLN A 72 -2.31 -7.19 3.83
CA GLN A 72 -2.79 -8.45 4.37
C GLN A 72 -1.68 -9.52 4.26
N SER A 73 -1.74 -10.56 5.09
CA SER A 73 -0.86 -11.74 5.00
C SER A 73 -1.55 -13.00 4.47
N ASP A 74 -2.89 -12.97 4.39
CA ASP A 74 -3.73 -13.99 3.78
C ASP A 74 -5.12 -13.40 3.43
N PRO A 75 -5.94 -14.07 2.60
CA PRO A 75 -7.26 -13.57 2.19
C PRO A 75 -8.27 -13.34 3.33
N TYR A 76 -8.07 -13.98 4.49
CA TYR A 76 -8.96 -13.89 5.66
C TYR A 76 -8.47 -12.88 6.70
N ALA A 77 -7.25 -12.34 6.54
CA ALA A 77 -6.70 -11.30 7.39
C ALA A 77 -7.48 -9.99 7.26
N ARG A 78 -7.31 -9.10 8.25
CA ARG A 78 -7.93 -7.77 8.23
C ARG A 78 -7.53 -7.00 6.96
N PRO A 79 -8.46 -6.28 6.32
CA PRO A 79 -8.17 -5.52 5.09
C PRO A 79 -6.97 -4.58 5.26
N THR A 80 -6.19 -4.48 4.19
CA THR A 80 -5.05 -3.57 4.11
C THR A 80 -5.49 -2.13 4.39
N ARG A 81 -4.82 -1.47 5.33
CA ARG A 81 -5.12 -0.07 5.66
C ARG A 81 -4.44 0.86 4.67
N CYS A 82 -5.22 1.61 3.91
CA CYS A 82 -4.72 2.62 2.98
C CYS A 82 -5.04 4.03 3.46
N ARG A 83 -4.15 4.98 3.15
CA ARG A 83 -4.35 6.41 3.40
C ARG A 83 -4.03 7.19 2.13
N ILE A 84 -4.96 8.02 1.67
CA ILE A 84 -4.74 8.93 0.54
C ILE A 84 -4.60 10.35 1.08
N VAL A 85 -3.60 11.07 0.59
CA VAL A 85 -3.37 12.48 0.87
C VAL A 85 -3.48 13.26 -0.43
N VAL A 86 -4.40 14.22 -0.46
CA VAL A 86 -4.60 15.10 -1.62
C VAL A 86 -4.11 16.51 -1.24
N PRO A 87 -3.24 17.14 -2.03
CA PRO A 87 -2.84 18.53 -1.79
C PRO A 87 -4.05 19.47 -1.78
N SER A 88 -4.05 20.47 -0.90
CA SER A 88 -5.18 21.41 -0.80
C SER A 88 -5.45 22.18 -2.10
N ALA A 89 -4.40 22.43 -2.91
CA ALA A 89 -4.53 23.06 -4.22
C ALA A 89 -5.34 22.19 -5.19
N THR A 90 -5.09 20.88 -5.20
CA THR A 90 -5.83 19.91 -6.01
C THR A 90 -7.24 19.67 -5.46
N ALA A 91 -7.38 19.63 -4.13
CA ALA A 91 -8.67 19.39 -3.48
C ALA A 91 -9.67 20.54 -3.71
N GLY A 92 -9.18 21.77 -3.91
CA GLY A 92 -10.00 22.91 -4.33
C GLY A 92 -11.07 23.37 -3.32
N PHE A 93 -11.09 22.82 -2.10
CA PHE A 93 -12.10 23.17 -1.10
C PHE A 93 -11.91 24.63 -0.64
N PRO A 94 -12.96 25.46 -0.65
CA PRO A 94 -12.90 26.80 -0.07
C PRO A 94 -12.53 26.75 1.41
N LYS A 95 -11.62 27.64 1.85
CA LYS A 95 -11.17 27.74 3.26
C LYS A 95 -12.33 27.85 4.26
N GLY A 96 -13.42 28.48 3.85
CA GLY A 96 -14.65 28.61 4.65
C GLY A 96 -15.27 27.27 5.08
N LEU A 97 -15.05 26.19 4.32
CA LEU A 97 -15.62 24.86 4.56
C LEU A 97 -14.88 24.03 5.61
N TYR A 98 -13.68 24.42 6.02
CA TYR A 98 -12.90 23.67 7.02
C TYR A 98 -12.29 24.55 8.12
N GLY A 99 -12.60 25.85 8.10
CA GLY A 99 -12.09 26.82 9.08
C GLY A 99 -12.55 26.59 10.53
N SER A 100 -13.66 25.88 10.76
CA SER A 100 -14.10 25.48 12.11
C SER A 100 -14.18 23.96 12.24
N LYS A 101 -14.07 23.45 13.48
CA LYS A 101 -14.17 22.01 13.76
C LYS A 101 -15.46 21.40 13.20
N LYS A 102 -16.60 22.07 13.40
CA LYS A 102 -17.92 21.62 12.90
C LYS A 102 -17.93 21.52 11.37
N ARG A 103 -17.44 22.56 10.68
CA ARG A 103 -17.42 22.59 9.21
C ARG A 103 -16.48 21.53 8.62
N ARG A 104 -15.30 21.35 9.23
CA ARG A 104 -14.36 20.29 8.83
C ARG A 104 -14.95 18.89 8.97
N VAL A 105 -15.69 18.62 10.05
CA VAL A 105 -16.39 17.33 10.23
C VAL A 105 -17.49 17.16 9.18
N ALA A 106 -18.30 18.19 8.93
CA ALA A 106 -19.35 18.14 7.92
C ALA A 106 -18.79 17.93 6.50
N LEU A 107 -17.69 18.60 6.15
CA LEU A 107 -17.00 18.40 4.88
C LEU A 107 -16.47 16.97 4.76
N GLY A 108 -15.88 16.43 5.84
CA GLY A 108 -15.41 15.05 5.87
C GLY A 108 -16.52 14.02 5.67
N ASP A 109 -17.67 14.19 6.35
CA ASP A 109 -18.85 13.34 6.18
C ASP A 109 -19.38 13.39 4.74
N TYR A 110 -19.49 14.60 4.17
CA TYR A 110 -19.92 14.77 2.78
C TYR A 110 -19.01 14.06 1.80
N VAL A 111 -17.69 14.27 1.89
CA VAL A 111 -16.70 13.60 1.03
C VAL A 111 -16.77 12.08 1.20
N HIS A 112 -16.94 11.59 2.43
CA HIS A 112 -17.05 10.15 2.70
C HIS A 112 -18.28 9.52 2.04
N ARG A 113 -19.44 10.18 2.12
CA ARG A 113 -20.68 9.71 1.47
C ARG A 113 -20.56 9.71 -0.05
N MET A 114 -19.96 10.74 -0.63
CA MET A 114 -19.70 10.80 -2.07
C MET A 114 -18.76 9.68 -2.51
N PHE A 115 -17.69 9.46 -1.76
CA PHE A 115 -16.75 8.36 -2.02
C PHE A 115 -17.45 6.99 -1.97
N TYR A 116 -18.25 6.74 -0.92
CA TYR A 116 -19.02 5.50 -0.80
C TYR A 116 -19.99 5.30 -1.97
N GLY A 117 -20.73 6.34 -2.38
CA GLY A 117 -21.63 6.29 -3.53
C GLY A 117 -20.91 5.93 -4.82
N ILE A 118 -19.74 6.53 -5.07
CA ILE A 118 -18.90 6.22 -6.23
C ILE A 118 -18.41 4.77 -6.17
N CYS A 119 -17.86 4.32 -5.03
CA CYS A 119 -17.38 2.94 -4.86
C CYS A 119 -18.48 1.90 -5.17
N LYS A 120 -19.71 2.15 -4.71
CA LYS A 120 -20.86 1.29 -5.02
C LYS A 120 -21.22 1.31 -6.50
N SER A 121 -21.14 2.48 -7.16
CA SER A 121 -21.45 2.60 -8.59
C SER A 121 -20.45 1.88 -9.50
N ILE A 122 -19.19 1.78 -9.08
CA ILE A 122 -18.12 1.09 -9.84
C ILE A 122 -17.97 -0.39 -9.47
N GLY A 123 -18.83 -0.92 -8.59
CA GLY A 123 -18.80 -2.32 -8.16
C GLY A 123 -17.60 -2.68 -7.27
N ALA A 124 -16.97 -1.71 -6.60
CA ALA A 124 -15.83 -1.96 -5.71
C ALA A 124 -16.20 -2.72 -4.42
N ASP A 125 -17.50 -2.94 -4.18
CA ASP A 125 -18.07 -3.78 -3.13
C ASP A 125 -18.35 -5.22 -3.57
N GLN A 126 -18.20 -5.53 -4.87
CA GLN A 126 -18.20 -6.92 -5.33
C GLN A 126 -16.84 -7.53 -4.99
N SER A 127 -16.82 -8.39 -3.96
CA SER A 127 -15.74 -9.36 -3.80
C SER A 127 -15.49 -10.04 -5.14
N ALA A 128 -14.25 -10.35 -5.49
CA ALA A 128 -13.90 -11.22 -6.62
C ALA A 128 -14.54 -12.61 -6.43
N ALA A 129 -15.84 -12.70 -6.64
CA ALA A 129 -16.61 -13.92 -6.66
C ALA A 129 -16.65 -14.38 -8.11
N ALA A 130 -15.55 -14.99 -8.54
CA ALA A 130 -15.51 -15.98 -9.62
C ALA A 130 -14.06 -16.45 -9.80
N GLY A 131 -13.63 -17.38 -8.95
CA GLY A 131 -12.90 -18.51 -9.51
C GLY A 131 -13.87 -19.22 -10.46
N GLN A 132 -13.67 -19.05 -11.76
CA GLN A 132 -14.32 -19.85 -12.80
C GLN A 132 -13.24 -20.65 -13.51
N GLY A 133 -13.36 -21.98 -13.40
CA GLY A 133 -12.88 -22.96 -14.36
C GLY A 133 -11.40 -23.29 -14.33
#